data_AF-A0A1Z4ESN1-F1
#
_entry.id   AF-A0A1Z4ESN1-F1
#
_cell.length_a   1.000
_cell.length_b   1.000
_cell.length_c   1.000
_cell.angle_alpha   90.00
_cell.angle_beta   90.00
_cell.angle_gamma   90.00
#
_symmetry.space_group_name_H-M   'P 1'
#
loop_
_entity.id
_entity.type
_entity.pdbx_description
1 polymer ?
#
loop_
_entity_poly.entity_id
_entity_poly.type
_entity_poly.pdbx_seq_one_letter_code
_entity_poly.pdbx_strand_id
1 'polypeptide(L)' 'MTVGESVGAEPDYRFTLANERTYLAWVRTSLALIASGVALMQFVPEFWIPGARHVVSILLVTTGGLLAMAAARRRRRV' A
#
# COMPACT_ATOMS: atom_id res chain seq x y z
N MET A 1 23.85 -43.94 12.85
CA MET A 1 23.93 -42.51 12.51
C MET A 1 22.80 -42.21 11.55
N THR A 2 21.58 -42.20 12.06
CA THR A 2 20.36 -42.05 11.26
C THR A 2 19.66 -40.78 11.69
N VAL A 3 19.48 -39.89 10.71
CA VAL A 3 18.39 -38.92 10.55
C VAL A 3 18.02 -38.12 11.80
N GLY A 4 18.61 -36.93 11.90
CA GLY A 4 18.04 -35.80 12.62
C GLY A 4 17.76 -34.67 11.63
N GLU A 5 17.11 -34.97 10.51
CA GLU A 5 16.62 -33.93 9.61
C GLU A 5 15.36 -33.34 10.24
N SER A 6 15.51 -32.27 11.03
CA SER A 6 14.39 -31.48 11.54
C SER A 6 13.80 -30.65 10.39
N VAL A 7 13.11 -31.32 9.47
CA VAL A 7 12.16 -30.71 8.53
C VAL A 7 10.96 -30.27 9.36
N GLY A 8 11.02 -29.09 9.97
CA GLY A 8 9.94 -28.61 10.85
C GLY A 8 10.29 -27.50 11.82
N ALA A 9 11.18 -26.57 11.43
CA ALA A 9 11.31 -25.33 12.19
C ALA A 9 10.02 -24.52 11.98
N GLU A 10 9.06 -24.64 12.92
CA GLU A 10 7.88 -23.78 13.03
C GLU A 10 8.34 -22.33 12.76
N PRO A 11 7.91 -21.69 11.65
CA PRO A 11 8.43 -20.39 11.26
C PRO A 11 8.16 -19.38 12.38
N ASP A 12 9.22 -18.82 12.94
CA ASP A 12 9.15 -17.97 14.12
C ASP A 12 8.13 -16.83 13.92
N TYR A 13 7.07 -16.83 14.73
CA TYR A 13 5.93 -15.90 14.62
C TYR A 13 6.36 -14.42 14.61
N ARG A 14 7.48 -14.09 15.24
CA ARG A 14 8.09 -12.75 15.23
C ARG A 14 8.49 -12.25 13.84
N PHE A 15 8.96 -13.12 12.93
CA PHE A 15 9.26 -12.72 11.55
C PHE A 15 7.99 -12.45 10.76
N THR A 16 6.93 -13.24 10.98
CA THR A 16 5.59 -13.00 10.42
C THR A 16 5.01 -11.68 10.92
N LEU A 17 5.00 -11.46 12.24
CA LEU A 17 4.48 -10.23 12.86
C LEU A 17 5.27 -8.97 12.43
N ALA A 18 6.58 -9.10 12.19
CA ALA A 18 7.39 -8.00 11.65
C ALA A 18 7.04 -7.66 10.19
N ASN A 19 6.83 -8.66 9.34
CA ASN A 19 6.44 -8.44 7.95
C ASN A 19 5.01 -7.88 7.84
N GLU A 20 4.10 -8.28 8.73
CA GLU A 20 2.74 -7.73 8.83
C GLU A 20 2.73 -6.23 9.19
N ARG A 21 3.60 -5.79 10.12
CA ARG A 21 3.73 -4.35 10.44
C ARG A 21 4.17 -3.54 9.23
N THR A 22 5.15 -4.02 8.47
CA THR A 22 5.57 -3.38 7.23
C THR A 22 4.41 -3.37 6.24
N TYR A 23 3.71 -4.48 6.05
CA TYR A 23 2.55 -4.56 5.17
C TYR A 23 1.47 -3.51 5.52
N LEU A 24 1.08 -3.44 6.79
CA LEU A 24 0.07 -2.48 7.26
C LEU A 24 0.54 -1.02 7.12
N ALA A 25 1.84 -0.76 7.30
CA ALA A 25 2.40 0.56 7.06
C ALA A 25 2.27 0.99 5.59
N TRP A 26 2.49 0.07 4.64
CA TRP A 26 2.31 0.33 3.20
C TRP A 26 0.84 0.52 2.81
N VAL A 27 -0.10 -0.18 3.47
CA VAL A 27 -1.54 0.04 3.28
C VAL A 27 -1.96 1.42 3.80
N ARG A 28 -1.45 1.85 4.96
CA ARG A 28 -1.73 3.17 5.53
C ARG A 28 -1.28 4.31 4.62
N THR A 29 -0.07 4.24 4.06
CA THR A 29 0.42 5.28 3.14
C THR A 29 -0.40 5.33 1.85
N SER A 30 -0.82 4.18 1.33
CA SER A 30 -1.71 4.11 0.17
C SER A 30 -3.06 4.79 0.42
N LEU A 31 -3.69 4.50 1.57
CA LEU A 31 -4.95 5.13 1.99
C LEU A 31 -4.81 6.65 2.19
N ALA A 32 -3.70 7.11 2.78
CA ALA A 32 -3.44 8.53 2.97
C ALA A 32 -3.30 9.27 1.63
N LEU A 33 -2.65 8.67 0.63
CA LEU A 33 -2.54 9.24 -0.72
C LEU A 33 -3.89 9.32 -1.43
N ILE A 34 -4.72 8.27 -1.33
CA ILE A 34 -6.08 8.27 -1.88
C ILE A 34 -6.93 9.36 -1.23
N ALA A 35 -6.95 9.43 0.11
CA ALA A 35 -7.70 10.42 0.86
C ALA A 35 -7.25 11.86 0.52
N SER A 36 -5.95 12.08 0.34
CA SER A 36 -5.40 13.37 -0.06
C SER A 36 -5.84 13.77 -1.47
N GLY A 37 -5.89 12.83 -2.43
CA GLY A 37 -6.39 13.09 -3.79
C GLY A 37 -7.86 13.49 -3.82
N VAL A 38 -8.70 12.79 -3.03
CA VAL A 38 -10.12 13.14 -2.87
C VAL A 38 -10.29 14.51 -2.18
N ALA A 39 -9.48 14.79 -1.15
CA ALA A 39 -9.52 16.07 -0.45
C ALA A 39 -9.13 17.23 -1.37
N LEU A 40 -8.10 17.08 -2.21
CA LEU A 40 -7.71 18.09 -3.20
C LEU A 40 -8.85 18.37 -4.18
N MET A 41 -9.57 17.34 -4.63
CA MET A 41 -10.69 17.51 -5.56
C MET A 41 -11.89 18.26 -4.94
N GLN A 42 -12.18 17.98 -3.66
CA GLN A 42 -13.34 18.55 -2.96
C GLN A 42 -13.08 19.94 -2.36
N PHE A 43 -11.88 20.19 -1.83
CA PHE A 43 -11.59 21.39 -1.04
C PHE A 43 -10.74 22.43 -1.77
N VAL A 44 -10.05 22.07 -2.86
CA VAL A 44 -9.20 23.04 -3.58
C VAL A 44 -10.02 23.69 -4.71
N PRO A 45 -10.14 25.03 -4.72
CA PRO A 45 -10.74 25.77 -5.83
C PRO A 45 -9.98 25.51 -7.13
N GLU A 46 -10.58 25.85 -8.28
CA GLU A 46 -9.85 25.77 -9.54
C GLU A 46 -8.55 26.58 -9.49
N PHE A 47 -7.44 25.93 -9.84
CA PHE A 47 -6.16 26.61 -10.02
C PHE A 47 -6.25 27.59 -11.18
N TRP A 48 -5.36 28.59 -11.19
CA TRP A 48 -5.16 29.53 -12.31
C TRP A 48 -5.03 28.83 -13.67
N ILE A 49 -4.52 27.59 -13.69
CA ILE A 49 -4.41 26.76 -14.89
C ILE A 49 -5.68 25.90 -15.01
N PRO A 50 -6.51 26.10 -16.05
CA PRO A 50 -7.67 25.26 -16.32
C PRO A 50 -7.26 23.79 -16.41
N GLY A 51 -7.91 22.92 -15.64
CA GLY A 51 -7.68 21.46 -15.67
C GLY A 51 -6.53 20.94 -14.79
N ALA A 52 -5.68 21.79 -14.22
CA ALA A 52 -4.57 21.35 -13.35
C ALA A 52 -5.07 20.56 -12.12
N ARG A 53 -6.20 20.97 -11.53
CA ARG A 53 -6.86 20.25 -10.43
C ARG A 53 -7.22 18.81 -10.82
N HIS A 54 -7.75 18.63 -12.03
CA HIS A 54 -8.15 17.32 -12.54
C HIS A 54 -6.94 16.41 -12.75
N VAL A 55 -5.88 16.92 -13.39
CA VAL A 55 -4.65 16.15 -13.63
C VAL A 55 -4.01 15.71 -12.31
N VAL A 56 -3.89 16.62 -11.33
CA VAL A 56 -3.31 16.30 -10.02
C VAL A 56 -4.17 15.29 -9.25
N SER A 57 -5.49 15.44 -9.28
CA SER A 57 -6.41 14.52 -8.59
C SER A 57 -6.35 13.13 -9.21
N ILE A 58 -6.36 13.01 -10.54
CA ILE A 58 -6.20 11.74 -11.25
C ILE A 58 -4.84 11.12 -10.92
N LEU A 59 -3.77 11.91 -10.90
CA LEU A 59 -2.43 11.42 -10.57
C LEU A 59 -2.36 10.86 -9.14
N LEU A 60 -2.92 11.56 -8.14
CA LEU A 60 -2.94 11.07 -6.77
C LEU A 60 -3.79 9.80 -6.62
N VAL A 61 -4.98 9.77 -7.22
CA VAL A 61 -5.89 8.61 -7.14
C VAL A 61 -5.30 7.39 -7.85
N THR A 62 -4.74 7.56 -9.04
CA THR A 62 -4.10 6.46 -9.79
C THR A 62 -2.85 5.96 -9.06
N THR A 63 -2.00 6.85 -8.54
CA THR A 63 -0.79 6.45 -7.80
C THR A 63 -1.15 5.75 -6.48
N GLY A 64 -2.13 6.27 -5.73
CA GLY A 64 -2.64 5.64 -4.51
C GLY A 64 -3.30 4.29 -4.78
N GLY A 65 -4.06 4.18 -5.88
CA GLY A 65 -4.65 2.94 -6.36
C GLY A 65 -3.60 1.91 -6.78
N LEU A 66 -2.55 2.32 -7.49
CA LEU A 66 -1.43 1.45 -7.86
C LEU A 66 -0.68 0.93 -6.64
N LEU A 67 -0.46 1.76 -5.63
CA LEU A 67 0.16 1.36 -4.36
C LEU A 67 -0.72 0.39 -3.56
N ALA A 68 -2.02 0.66 -3.46
CA ALA A 68 -2.98 -0.26 -2.83
C ALA A 68 -3.03 -1.61 -3.57
N MET A 69 -3.01 -1.58 -4.91
CA MET A 69 -3.02 -2.76 -5.75
C MET A 69 -1.69 -3.53 -5.67
N ALA A 70 -0.55 -2.84 -5.52
CA ALA A 70 0.75 -3.47 -5.27
C ALA A 70 0.80 -4.18 -3.91
N ALA A 71 0.29 -3.53 -2.85
CA ALA A 71 0.15 -4.16 -1.54
C ALA A 71 -0.80 -5.37 -1.59
N ALA A 72 -1.97 -5.25 -2.22
CA ALA A 72 -2.91 -6.35 -2.35
C ALA A 72 -2.34 -7.52 -3.19
N ARG A 73 -1.57 -7.24 -4.24
CA ARG A 73 -0.91 -8.27 -5.07
C ARG A 73 0.16 -9.04 -4.31
N ARG A 74 0.88 -8.41 -3.37
CA ARG A 74 1.85 -9.09 -2.50
C ARG A 74 1.18 -10.13 -1.58
N ARG A 75 -0.05 -9.87 -1.14
CA ARG A 75 -0.81 -10.78 -0.26
C ARG A 75 -1.42 -11.98 -1.01
N ARG A 76 -1.70 -11.86 -2.31
CA ARG A 76 -2.30 -12.94 -3.12
C ARG A 76 -1.29 -13.87 -3.80
N ARG A 77 0.01 -13.55 -3.75
CA ARG A 77 1.08 -14.41 -4.29
C ARG A 77 1.78 -15.25 -3.20
N VAL A 78 1.31 -15.18 -1.97
CA VAL A 78 1.70 -16.02 -0.82
C VAL A 78 0.48 -16.84 -0.45
#